data_AF-A0A329UV27-F1
#
_entry.id   AF-A0A329UV27-F1
#
_cell.length_a   1.000
_cell.length_b   1.000
_cell.length_c   1.000
_cell.angle_alpha   90.00
_cell.angle_beta   90.00
_cell.angle_gamma   90.00
#
_symmetry.space_group_name_H-M   'P 1'
#
loop_
_entity.id
_entity.type
_entity.pdbx_description
1 polymer ?
#
loop_
_entity_poly.entity_id
_entity_poly.type
_entity_poly.pdbx_seq_one_letter_code
_entity_poly.pdbx_strand_id
1 'polypeptide(L)'
;MRVIVYQASDTSALSKNFTRKDFKCPCGCTRQMVDSELVEKLQAIRDKLGKAIKVTSGYRCLSHNAAVGGSSGSKHRYGMAADWRLVDRSINPVALGIIAAQYFKAVGIYWYDGCAIVHTDTRDAKATWLCDAPRHYPSTTYQKFILPTIRRGCTGDASRTATKMLQRLLGLIPDGIFGEGTENALLKAQEAHGLTVDGICGPASWKAISGASKYL
;
A
#
# COMPACT_ATOMS: atom_id res chain seq x y z
N MET A 1 16.98 -10.53 -8.89
CA MET A 1 17.13 -10.24 -7.45
C MET A 1 18.53 -9.73 -7.20
N ARG A 2 18.67 -8.47 -6.74
CA ARG A 2 19.97 -7.78 -6.54
C ARG A 2 20.08 -7.35 -5.06
N VAL A 3 20.03 -8.31 -4.15
CA VAL A 3 20.04 -8.05 -2.69
C VAL A 3 21.45 -7.68 -2.24
N ILE A 4 21.57 -6.46 -1.71
CA ILE A 4 22.76 -5.93 -1.06
C ILE A 4 22.73 -6.33 0.41
N VAL A 5 23.81 -6.91 0.90
CA VAL A 5 24.03 -7.20 2.33
C VAL A 5 24.95 -6.13 2.90
N TYR A 6 24.62 -5.55 4.04
CA TYR A 6 25.40 -4.48 4.67
C TYR A 6 25.36 -4.58 6.19
N GLN A 7 26.27 -3.87 6.84
CA GLN A 7 26.34 -3.77 8.30
C GLN A 7 25.37 -2.71 8.80
N ALA A 8 24.80 -2.89 9.99
CA ALA A 8 23.84 -1.93 10.56
C ALA A 8 24.41 -0.51 10.75
N SER A 9 25.73 -0.36 10.85
CA SER A 9 26.44 0.92 10.90
C SER A 9 26.60 1.60 9.54
N ASP A 10 26.47 0.87 8.43
CA ASP A 10 26.59 1.42 7.09
C ASP A 10 25.30 2.16 6.72
N THR A 11 25.39 3.50 6.68
CA THR A 11 24.29 4.38 6.30
C THR A 11 24.49 5.02 4.93
N SER A 12 25.38 4.48 4.09
CA SER A 12 25.68 5.03 2.78
C SER A 12 24.45 5.02 1.85
N ALA A 13 24.47 5.91 0.86
CA ALA A 13 23.39 6.09 -0.09
C ALA A 13 23.13 4.82 -0.92
N LEU A 14 21.85 4.59 -1.24
CA LEU A 14 21.37 3.57 -2.17
C LEU A 14 20.78 4.19 -3.43
N SER A 15 20.23 5.41 -3.33
CA SER A 15 19.77 6.23 -4.44
C SER A 15 19.84 7.72 -4.07
N LYS A 16 19.35 8.60 -4.95
CA LYS A 16 19.27 10.06 -4.71
C LYS A 16 18.60 10.42 -3.37
N ASN A 17 17.56 9.69 -2.97
CA ASN A 17 16.76 10.05 -1.79
C ASN A 17 16.64 8.94 -0.75
N PHE A 18 17.35 7.83 -0.93
CA PHE A 18 17.30 6.71 -0.01
C PHE A 18 18.69 6.23 0.37
N THR A 19 18.82 5.87 1.63
CA THR A 19 20.03 5.35 2.25
C THR A 19 19.77 3.98 2.85
N ARG A 20 20.84 3.25 3.17
CA ARG A 20 20.75 1.99 3.93
C ARG A 20 20.02 2.13 5.27
N LYS A 21 20.09 3.31 5.90
CA LYS A 21 19.38 3.59 7.16
C LYS A 21 17.87 3.49 7.02
N ASP A 22 17.30 3.84 5.87
CA ASP A 22 15.86 3.85 5.65
C ASP A 22 15.26 2.43 5.65
N PHE A 23 16.07 1.43 5.30
CA PHE A 23 15.63 0.04 5.16
C PHE A 23 16.14 -0.87 6.29
N LYS A 24 16.89 -0.35 7.26
CA LYS A 24 17.46 -1.21 8.30
C LYS A 24 16.39 -1.76 9.24
N CYS A 25 16.63 -2.97 9.74
CA CYS A 25 15.81 -3.57 10.78
C CYS A 25 15.95 -2.78 12.08
N PRO A 26 14.83 -2.39 12.73
CA PRO A 26 14.87 -1.54 13.91
C PRO A 26 15.40 -2.26 15.17
N CYS A 27 15.49 -3.59 15.17
CA CYS A 27 15.98 -4.35 16.32
C CYS A 27 17.50 -4.26 16.53
N GLY A 28 18.24 -3.60 15.63
CA GLY A 28 19.69 -3.42 15.75
C GLY A 28 20.54 -4.65 15.40
N CYS A 29 19.98 -5.67 14.73
CA CYS A 29 20.76 -6.82 14.28
C CYS A 29 21.90 -6.40 13.35
N THR A 30 23.04 -7.07 13.40
CA THR A 30 24.24 -6.65 12.66
C THR A 30 24.08 -6.76 11.15
N ARG A 31 23.59 -7.92 10.66
CA ARG A 31 23.36 -8.17 9.23
C ARG A 31 22.07 -7.50 8.76
N GLN A 32 22.17 -6.70 7.71
CA GLN A 32 21.06 -6.01 7.05
C GLN A 32 20.99 -6.40 5.58
N MET A 33 19.81 -6.26 4.97
CA MET A 33 19.62 -6.60 3.56
C MET A 33 18.67 -5.62 2.87
N VAL A 34 18.93 -5.27 1.62
CA VAL A 34 18.01 -4.47 0.79
C VAL A 34 18.18 -4.84 -0.68
N ASP A 35 17.08 -5.09 -1.38
CA ASP A 35 17.07 -5.33 -2.81
C ASP A 35 17.22 -4.01 -3.58
N SER A 36 18.21 -3.91 -4.47
CA SER A 36 18.42 -2.67 -5.22
C SER A 36 17.21 -2.31 -6.09
N GLU A 37 16.51 -3.30 -6.63
CA GLU A 37 15.29 -3.10 -7.42
C GLU A 37 14.16 -2.45 -6.61
N LEU A 38 14.03 -2.81 -5.32
CA LEU A 38 13.06 -2.18 -4.42
C LEU A 38 13.35 -0.69 -4.29
N VAL A 39 14.61 -0.32 -4.09
CA VAL A 39 15.05 1.06 -3.94
C VAL A 39 14.86 1.83 -5.25
N GLU A 40 15.24 1.25 -6.39
CA GLU A 40 15.06 1.84 -7.73
C GLU A 40 13.58 2.18 -7.99
N LYS A 41 12.67 1.24 -7.70
CA LYS A 41 11.22 1.45 -7.88
C LYS A 41 10.63 2.48 -6.90
N LEU A 42 11.04 2.45 -5.63
CA LEU A 42 10.61 3.48 -4.67
C LEU A 42 11.13 4.87 -5.04
N GLN A 43 12.35 4.95 -5.58
CA GLN A 43 12.92 6.20 -6.09
C GLN A 43 12.11 6.73 -7.27
N ALA A 44 11.74 5.88 -8.23
CA ALA A 44 10.89 6.26 -9.36
C ALA A 44 9.51 6.76 -8.90
N ILE A 45 8.88 6.10 -7.91
CA ILE A 45 7.62 6.58 -7.31
C ILE A 45 7.84 7.95 -6.66
N ARG A 46 8.90 8.12 -5.87
CA ARG A 46 9.21 9.40 -5.20
C ARG A 46 9.34 10.53 -6.22
N ASP A 47 10.06 10.29 -7.31
CA ASP A 47 10.26 11.29 -8.37
C ASP A 47 8.95 11.62 -9.10
N LYS A 48 8.14 10.61 -9.43
CA LYS A 48 6.80 10.81 -10.03
C LYS A 48 5.86 11.61 -9.12
N LEU A 49 5.91 11.38 -7.81
CA LEU A 49 5.08 12.09 -6.83
C LEU A 49 5.60 13.49 -6.51
N GLY A 50 6.89 13.77 -6.74
CA GLY A 50 7.55 15.01 -6.30
C GLY A 50 7.51 15.21 -4.78
N LYS A 51 7.31 14.14 -4.00
CA LYS A 51 7.02 14.19 -2.56
C LYS A 51 7.89 13.23 -1.77
N ALA A 52 8.26 13.61 -0.55
CA ALA A 52 9.14 12.80 0.29
C ALA A 52 8.44 11.52 0.80
N ILE A 53 9.05 10.36 0.52
CA ILE A 53 8.64 9.05 1.03
C ILE A 53 9.39 8.73 2.33
N LYS A 54 8.65 8.22 3.32
CA LYS A 54 9.18 7.59 4.54
C LYS A 54 9.00 6.08 4.45
N VAL A 55 10.11 5.34 4.44
CA VAL A 55 10.11 3.90 4.72
C VAL A 55 9.90 3.72 6.22
N THR A 56 8.82 3.04 6.59
CA THR A 56 8.46 2.77 8.00
C THR A 56 8.94 1.42 8.48
N SER A 57 9.12 0.47 7.56
CA SER A 57 9.67 -0.86 7.84
C SER A 57 10.30 -1.40 6.56
N GLY A 58 11.60 -1.70 6.60
CA GLY A 58 12.38 -2.29 5.50
C GLY A 58 12.74 -3.75 5.81
N TYR A 59 14.02 -4.06 5.91
CA TYR A 59 14.49 -5.37 6.36
C TYR A 59 13.95 -5.74 7.74
N ARG A 60 13.58 -7.00 7.92
CA ARG A 60 13.25 -7.58 9.23
C ARG A 60 14.04 -8.86 9.42
N CYS A 61 14.89 -8.92 10.44
CA CYS A 61 15.52 -10.19 10.83
C CYS A 61 14.47 -11.18 11.34
N LEU A 62 14.86 -12.45 11.56
CA LEU A 62 13.93 -13.51 11.96
C LEU A 62 13.21 -13.18 13.27
N SER A 63 13.96 -12.76 14.29
CA SER A 63 13.42 -12.43 15.61
C SER A 63 12.48 -11.23 15.55
N HIS A 64 12.89 -10.15 14.89
CA HIS A 64 12.04 -8.97 14.75
C HIS A 64 10.78 -9.24 13.92
N ASN A 65 10.89 -9.99 12.82
CA ASN A 65 9.72 -10.37 12.02
C ASN A 65 8.72 -11.18 12.85
N ALA A 66 9.18 -12.13 13.66
CA ALA A 66 8.32 -12.88 14.58
C ALA A 66 7.68 -11.98 15.65
N ALA A 67 8.46 -11.08 16.26
CA ALA A 67 7.98 -10.16 17.30
C ALA A 67 6.84 -9.25 16.83
N VAL A 68 6.84 -8.85 15.55
CA VAL A 68 5.76 -8.03 14.95
C VAL A 68 4.66 -8.87 14.31
N GLY A 69 4.65 -10.19 14.52
CA GLY A 69 3.65 -11.10 13.95
C GLY A 69 3.72 -11.26 12.43
N GLY A 70 4.88 -11.03 11.83
CA GLY A 70 5.11 -11.19 10.39
C GLY A 70 5.09 -12.66 9.95
N SER A 71 4.56 -12.91 8.75
CA SER A 71 4.56 -14.26 8.15
C SER A 71 5.97 -14.83 8.00
N SER A 72 6.10 -16.15 8.09
CA SER A 72 7.35 -16.85 7.78
C SER A 72 7.78 -16.62 6.32
N GLY A 73 6.84 -16.46 5.38
CA GLY A 73 7.14 -16.14 3.98
C GLY A 73 7.40 -14.65 3.69
N SER A 74 7.46 -13.79 4.73
CA SER A 74 7.58 -12.34 4.58
C SER A 74 8.80 -11.91 3.77
N LYS A 75 8.58 -11.06 2.76
CA LYS A 75 9.65 -10.52 1.90
C LYS A 75 10.54 -9.49 2.59
N HIS A 76 10.11 -8.96 3.74
CA HIS A 76 10.99 -8.16 4.59
C HIS A 76 12.17 -8.97 5.13
N ARG A 77 12.01 -10.29 5.32
CA ARG A 77 13.09 -11.19 5.76
C ARG A 77 14.20 -11.36 4.74
N TYR A 78 13.97 -10.93 3.50
CA TYR A 78 14.89 -11.06 2.39
C TYR A 78 15.41 -9.69 1.90
N GLY A 79 15.05 -8.59 2.58
CA GLY A 79 15.38 -7.23 2.15
C GLY A 79 14.59 -6.78 0.90
N MET A 80 13.56 -7.53 0.50
CA MET A 80 12.83 -7.35 -0.75
C MET A 80 11.53 -6.56 -0.60
N ALA A 81 11.18 -6.12 0.62
CA ALA A 81 9.93 -5.43 0.90
C ALA A 81 10.14 -4.14 1.70
N ALA A 82 9.21 -3.21 1.51
CA ALA A 82 9.11 -2.01 2.30
C ALA A 82 7.64 -1.69 2.59
N ASP A 83 7.40 -1.26 3.83
CA ASP A 83 6.18 -0.60 4.27
C ASP A 83 6.46 0.90 4.31
N TRP A 84 5.69 1.70 3.60
CA TRP A 84 6.00 3.12 3.41
C TRP A 84 4.77 4.01 3.28
N ARG A 85 4.97 5.30 3.47
CA ARG A 85 3.99 6.37 3.25
C ARG A 85 4.71 7.67 2.92
N LEU A 86 3.97 8.71 2.58
CA LEU A 86 4.55 10.05 2.51
C LEU A 86 4.85 10.59 3.91
N VAL A 87 5.91 11.40 4.00
CA VAL A 87 6.30 12.11 5.22
C VAL A 87 5.17 13.05 5.66
N ASP A 88 4.66 13.85 4.72
CA ASP A 88 3.60 14.85 4.93
C ASP A 88 2.18 14.26 5.05
N ARG A 89 2.04 12.95 4.78
CA ARG A 89 0.75 12.23 4.73
C ARG A 89 -0.27 12.86 3.76
N SER A 90 0.17 13.60 2.74
CA SER A 90 -0.75 14.34 1.85
C SER A 90 -1.50 13.46 0.85
N ILE A 91 -1.11 12.19 0.69
CA ILE A 91 -1.76 11.22 -0.20
C ILE A 91 -2.16 10.00 0.64
N ASN A 92 -3.42 9.58 0.49
CA ASN A 92 -3.98 8.43 1.19
C ASN A 92 -3.38 7.10 0.67
N PRO A 93 -3.42 6.02 1.48
CA PRO A 93 -2.81 4.75 1.11
C PRO A 93 -3.49 4.07 -0.09
N VAL A 94 -4.77 4.36 -0.38
CA VAL A 94 -5.46 3.80 -1.57
C VAL A 94 -4.80 4.35 -2.83
N ALA A 95 -4.62 5.67 -2.92
CA ALA A 95 -3.96 6.29 -4.05
C ALA A 95 -2.50 5.83 -4.19
N LEU A 96 -1.75 5.80 -3.09
CA LEU A 96 -0.37 5.30 -3.10
C LEU A 96 -0.31 3.84 -3.56
N GLY A 97 -1.25 2.98 -3.17
CA GLY A 97 -1.31 1.59 -3.59
C GLY A 97 -1.60 1.42 -5.08
N ILE A 98 -2.52 2.22 -5.62
CA ILE A 98 -2.84 2.24 -7.07
C ILE A 98 -1.61 2.65 -7.90
N ILE A 99 -0.88 3.68 -7.43
CA ILE A 99 0.34 4.17 -8.08
C ILE A 99 1.44 3.12 -7.96
N ALA A 100 1.64 2.54 -6.77
CA ALA A 100 2.64 1.50 -6.54
C ALA A 100 2.40 0.27 -7.42
N ALA A 101 1.14 -0.08 -7.71
CA ALA A 101 0.79 -1.20 -8.58
C ALA A 101 1.23 -1.01 -10.05
N GLN A 102 1.66 0.19 -10.46
CA GLN A 102 2.30 0.41 -11.76
C GLN A 102 3.77 -0.07 -11.79
N TYR A 103 4.41 -0.17 -10.62
CA TYR A 103 5.82 -0.51 -10.46
C TYR A 103 6.04 -1.90 -9.83
N PHE A 104 5.09 -2.34 -9.01
CA PHE A 104 5.17 -3.58 -8.25
C PHE A 104 4.01 -4.51 -8.55
N LYS A 105 4.32 -5.81 -8.66
CA LYS A 105 3.31 -6.88 -8.76
C LYS A 105 2.74 -7.27 -7.40
N ALA A 106 3.49 -7.02 -6.32
CA ALA A 106 3.07 -7.27 -4.96
C ALA A 106 2.87 -5.97 -4.17
N VAL A 107 1.62 -5.68 -3.83
CA VAL A 107 1.21 -4.43 -3.19
C VAL A 107 0.10 -4.68 -2.17
N GLY A 108 0.30 -4.20 -0.95
CA GLY A 108 -0.71 -4.21 0.10
C GLY A 108 -1.14 -2.80 0.49
N ILE A 109 -2.45 -2.57 0.66
CA ILE A 109 -2.98 -1.27 1.11
C ILE A 109 -3.44 -1.40 2.56
N TYR A 110 -2.84 -0.62 3.46
CA TYR A 110 -3.11 -0.70 4.90
C TYR A 110 -3.76 0.60 5.33
N TRP A 111 -5.01 0.53 5.78
CA TRP A 111 -5.74 1.69 6.25
C TRP A 111 -6.74 1.38 7.37
N TYR A 112 -6.32 1.69 8.59
CA TYR A 112 -7.13 1.61 9.80
C TYR A 112 -6.59 2.59 10.85
N ASP A 113 -7.22 2.61 12.02
CA ASP A 113 -6.85 3.57 13.05
C ASP A 113 -5.42 3.30 13.54
N GLY A 114 -4.57 4.31 13.43
CA GLY A 114 -3.12 4.20 13.72
C GLY A 114 -2.26 3.70 12.55
N CYS A 115 -2.83 3.27 11.42
CA CYS A 115 -2.07 2.73 10.29
C CYS A 115 -2.60 3.23 8.93
N ALA A 116 -1.74 3.93 8.18
CA ALA A 116 -2.02 4.41 6.84
C ALA A 116 -0.73 4.34 6.01
N ILE A 117 -0.47 3.19 5.41
CA ILE A 117 0.77 2.86 4.69
C ILE A 117 0.46 1.96 3.47
N VAL A 118 1.46 1.82 2.61
CA VAL A 118 1.48 0.85 1.53
C VAL A 118 2.63 -0.13 1.77
N HIS A 119 2.36 -1.40 1.55
CA HIS A 119 3.38 -2.43 1.43
C HIS A 119 3.72 -2.64 -0.04
N THR A 120 5.00 -2.77 -0.37
CA THR A 120 5.49 -3.17 -1.69
C THR A 120 6.63 -4.16 -1.56
N ASP A 121 6.67 -5.18 -2.42
CA ASP A 121 7.80 -6.08 -2.49
C ASP A 121 8.15 -6.53 -3.92
N THR A 122 9.39 -6.95 -4.13
CA THR A 122 9.97 -7.29 -5.44
C THR A 122 9.79 -8.75 -5.86
N ARG A 123 8.86 -9.50 -5.24
CA ARG A 123 8.54 -10.84 -5.75
C ARG A 123 7.95 -10.74 -7.16
N ASP A 124 8.23 -11.76 -7.98
CA ASP A 124 7.77 -11.76 -9.37
C ASP A 124 6.30 -12.19 -9.54
N ALA A 125 5.74 -12.92 -8.57
CA ALA A 125 4.34 -13.29 -8.57
C ALA A 125 3.45 -12.12 -8.15
N LYS A 126 2.28 -11.97 -8.78
CA LYS A 126 1.26 -11.03 -8.32
C LYS A 126 0.80 -11.42 -6.92
N ALA A 127 0.76 -10.47 -6.01
CA ALA A 127 0.24 -10.66 -4.65
C ALA A 127 -0.32 -9.34 -4.14
N THR A 128 -1.63 -9.17 -4.17
CA THR A 128 -2.27 -7.94 -3.67
C THR A 128 -3.27 -8.26 -2.57
N TRP A 129 -3.35 -7.36 -1.59
CA TRP A 129 -4.27 -7.48 -0.46
C TRP A 129 -4.61 -6.12 0.13
N LEU A 130 -5.69 -6.10 0.88
CA LEU A 130 -6.14 -4.95 1.66
C LEU A 130 -5.94 -5.25 3.15
N CYS A 131 -5.89 -4.24 4.00
CA CYS A 131 -5.72 -4.39 5.44
C CYS A 131 -6.42 -3.23 6.17
N ASP A 132 -7.52 -3.53 6.85
CA ASP A 132 -8.36 -2.60 7.63
C ASP A 132 -8.34 -2.90 9.14
N ALA A 133 -7.53 -3.87 9.56
CA ALA A 133 -7.25 -4.17 10.96
C ALA A 133 -5.90 -4.89 11.10
N PRO A 134 -5.26 -4.84 12.28
CA PRO A 134 -4.07 -5.64 12.54
C PRO A 134 -4.31 -7.13 12.21
N ARG A 135 -3.45 -7.72 11.39
CA ARG A 135 -3.48 -9.13 10.99
C ARG A 135 -4.69 -9.55 10.13
N HIS A 136 -5.46 -8.62 9.59
CA HIS A 136 -6.51 -8.89 8.62
C HIS A 136 -6.02 -8.51 7.22
N TYR A 137 -5.92 -9.49 6.31
CA TYR A 137 -5.30 -9.32 4.99
C TYR A 137 -6.13 -9.91 3.83
N PRO A 138 -7.33 -9.39 3.51
CA PRO A 138 -8.13 -9.95 2.44
C PRO A 138 -7.42 -9.84 1.08
N SER A 139 -7.25 -10.98 0.41
CA SER A 139 -6.55 -11.04 -0.86
C SER A 139 -7.38 -10.47 -2.00
N THR A 140 -6.73 -9.68 -2.85
CA THR A 140 -7.24 -9.15 -4.11
C THR A 140 -6.41 -9.65 -5.30
N THR A 141 -5.53 -10.63 -5.07
CA THR A 141 -4.53 -11.10 -6.05
C THR A 141 -5.15 -11.53 -7.38
N TYR A 142 -6.33 -12.15 -7.33
CA TYR A 142 -7.06 -12.67 -8.49
C TYR A 142 -7.72 -11.57 -9.35
N GLN A 143 -7.83 -10.35 -8.81
CA GLN A 143 -8.44 -9.23 -9.52
C GLN A 143 -7.49 -8.69 -10.58
N LYS A 144 -8.01 -8.16 -11.70
CA LYS A 144 -7.18 -7.44 -12.67
C LYS A 144 -6.60 -6.16 -12.05
N PHE A 145 -7.47 -5.37 -11.43
CA PHE A 145 -7.12 -4.15 -10.69
C PHE A 145 -6.84 -4.45 -9.21
N ILE A 146 -6.04 -3.63 -8.53
CA ILE A 146 -5.62 -3.89 -7.14
C ILE A 146 -6.78 -3.87 -6.14
N LEU A 147 -7.83 -3.08 -6.40
CA LEU A 147 -9.04 -3.03 -5.59
C LEU A 147 -10.19 -3.75 -6.31
N PRO A 148 -11.10 -4.41 -5.56
CA PRO A 148 -12.28 -5.01 -6.15
C PRO A 148 -13.25 -3.95 -6.68
N THR A 149 -14.05 -4.32 -7.67
CA THR A 149 -15.25 -3.55 -8.02
C THR A 149 -16.32 -3.83 -6.98
N ILE A 150 -16.78 -2.79 -6.28
CA ILE A 150 -17.78 -2.89 -5.21
C ILE A 150 -19.01 -2.05 -5.55
N ARG A 151 -20.17 -2.48 -5.07
CA ARG A 151 -21.49 -1.85 -5.27
C ARG A 151 -22.42 -2.26 -4.15
N ARG A 152 -23.58 -1.61 -4.03
CA ARG A 152 -24.57 -1.95 -3.00
C ARG A 152 -24.87 -3.44 -2.95
N GLY A 153 -24.89 -4.01 -1.75
CA GLY A 153 -25.14 -5.44 -1.51
C GLY A 153 -23.94 -6.36 -1.77
N CYS A 154 -22.76 -5.83 -2.14
CA CYS A 154 -21.57 -6.66 -2.25
C CYS A 154 -21.20 -7.28 -0.89
N THR A 155 -20.91 -8.57 -0.91
CA THR A 155 -20.46 -9.32 0.27
C THR A 155 -19.04 -9.84 0.06
N GLY A 156 -18.50 -10.52 1.06
CA GLY A 156 -17.14 -11.06 1.04
C GLY A 156 -16.12 -10.13 1.68
N ASP A 157 -15.06 -10.75 2.18
CA ASP A 157 -14.11 -10.10 3.08
C ASP A 157 -13.32 -8.95 2.42
N ALA A 158 -12.85 -9.16 1.19
CA ALA A 158 -12.19 -8.14 0.40
C ALA A 158 -13.13 -6.98 0.03
N SER A 159 -14.40 -7.27 -0.31
CA SER A 159 -15.40 -6.24 -0.60
C SER A 159 -15.68 -5.38 0.63
N ARG A 160 -15.87 -6.00 1.82
CA ARG A 160 -16.09 -5.26 3.08
C ARG A 160 -14.92 -4.36 3.43
N THR A 161 -13.70 -4.87 3.26
CA THR A 161 -12.46 -4.11 3.51
C THR A 161 -12.31 -2.95 2.54
N ALA A 162 -12.56 -3.18 1.25
CA ALA A 162 -12.57 -2.12 0.24
C ALA A 162 -13.67 -1.09 0.55
N THR A 163 -14.86 -1.51 0.99
CA THR A 163 -15.93 -0.59 1.39
C THR A 163 -15.49 0.33 2.53
N LYS A 164 -14.78 -0.17 3.55
CA LYS A 164 -14.23 0.71 4.60
C LYS A 164 -13.25 1.74 4.03
N MET A 165 -12.41 1.36 3.08
CA MET A 165 -11.50 2.29 2.41
C MET A 165 -12.27 3.35 1.60
N LEU A 166 -13.31 2.95 0.85
CA LEU A 166 -14.18 3.87 0.13
C LEU A 166 -14.88 4.84 1.09
N GLN A 167 -15.46 4.34 2.18
CA GLN A 167 -16.12 5.15 3.19
C GLN A 167 -15.16 6.20 3.78
N ARG A 168 -13.91 5.81 4.10
CA ARG A 168 -12.89 6.78 4.53
C ARG A 168 -12.59 7.84 3.47
N LEU A 169 -12.52 7.48 2.19
CA LEU A 169 -12.32 8.43 1.10
C LEU A 169 -13.50 9.40 0.93
N LEU A 170 -14.72 8.92 1.19
CA LEU A 170 -15.96 9.69 1.09
C LEU A 170 -16.29 10.48 2.37
N GLY A 171 -15.43 10.43 3.39
CA GLY A 171 -15.67 11.10 4.68
C GLY A 171 -16.78 10.46 5.53
N LEU A 172 -17.09 9.20 5.30
CA LEU A 172 -18.09 8.42 6.04
C LEU A 172 -17.45 7.61 7.17
N ILE A 173 -18.28 7.19 8.13
CA ILE A 173 -17.90 6.21 9.15
C ILE A 173 -17.70 4.84 8.48
N PRO A 174 -16.52 4.19 8.63
CA PRO A 174 -16.19 2.98 7.89
C PRO A 174 -16.71 1.70 8.57
N ASP A 175 -18.00 1.39 8.38
CA ASP A 175 -18.62 0.14 8.88
C ASP A 175 -18.36 -1.09 7.97
N GLY A 176 -17.91 -0.86 6.73
CA GLY A 176 -17.66 -1.89 5.73
C GLY A 176 -18.92 -2.43 5.05
N ILE A 177 -20.08 -1.81 5.29
CA ILE A 177 -21.37 -2.13 4.68
C ILE A 177 -21.60 -1.18 3.50
N PHE A 178 -21.70 -1.75 2.30
CA PHE A 178 -22.06 -0.99 1.12
C PHE A 178 -23.59 -0.89 1.05
N GLY A 179 -24.16 -0.04 1.91
CA GLY A 179 -25.58 0.28 1.95
C GLY A 179 -25.93 1.53 1.15
N GLU A 180 -27.18 1.98 1.30
CA GLU A 180 -27.73 3.17 0.63
C GLU A 180 -26.91 4.44 0.90
N GLY A 181 -26.47 4.67 2.15
CA GLY A 181 -25.65 5.84 2.49
C GLY A 181 -24.32 5.88 1.73
N THR A 182 -23.63 4.74 1.61
CA THR A 182 -22.37 4.61 0.85
C THR A 182 -22.60 4.79 -0.64
N GLU A 183 -23.68 4.22 -1.19
CA GLU A 183 -24.06 4.38 -2.59
C GLU A 183 -24.38 5.83 -2.95
N ASN A 184 -25.20 6.51 -2.15
CA ASN A 184 -25.55 7.91 -2.36
C ASN A 184 -24.31 8.83 -2.30
N ALA A 185 -23.37 8.57 -1.39
CA ALA A 185 -22.12 9.30 -1.32
C ALA A 185 -21.21 9.03 -2.53
N LEU A 186 -21.17 7.78 -3.00
CA LEU A 186 -20.41 7.42 -4.20
C LEU A 186 -20.99 8.10 -5.44
N LEU A 187 -22.31 8.10 -5.63
CA LEU A 187 -22.98 8.75 -6.76
C LEU A 187 -22.61 10.24 -6.84
N LYS A 188 -22.66 10.95 -5.70
CA LYS A 188 -22.23 12.35 -5.61
C LYS A 188 -20.76 12.54 -5.95
N ALA A 189 -19.89 11.64 -5.48
CA ALA A 189 -18.47 11.69 -5.79
C ALA A 189 -18.20 11.41 -7.28
N GLN A 190 -18.93 10.46 -7.89
CA GLN A 190 -18.85 10.18 -9.32
C GLN A 190 -19.23 11.41 -10.14
N GLU A 191 -20.34 12.08 -9.81
CA GLU A 191 -20.76 13.32 -10.45
C GLU A 191 -19.69 14.41 -10.30
N ALA A 192 -19.20 14.64 -9.07
CA ALA A 192 -18.18 15.65 -8.79
C ALA A 192 -16.84 15.40 -9.52
N HIS A 193 -16.55 14.14 -9.86
CA HIS A 193 -15.35 13.75 -10.61
C HIS A 193 -15.59 13.56 -12.12
N GLY A 194 -16.81 13.84 -12.62
CA GLY A 194 -17.15 13.68 -14.04
C GLY A 194 -17.11 12.22 -14.52
N LEU A 195 -17.39 11.27 -13.62
CA LEU A 195 -17.48 9.84 -13.93
C LEU A 195 -18.91 9.45 -14.31
N THR A 196 -19.08 8.25 -14.87
CA THR A 196 -20.39 7.61 -14.95
C THR A 196 -20.99 7.48 -13.55
N VAL A 197 -22.20 8.02 -13.36
CA VAL A 197 -22.92 8.05 -12.08
C VAL A 197 -23.77 6.78 -11.94
N ASP A 198 -23.12 5.64 -11.70
CA ASP A 198 -23.74 4.31 -11.70
C ASP A 198 -23.79 3.63 -10.32
N GLY A 199 -23.20 4.24 -9.28
CA GLY A 199 -23.15 3.68 -7.93
C GLY A 199 -22.20 2.48 -7.81
N ILE A 200 -21.33 2.27 -8.80
CA ILE A 200 -20.36 1.18 -8.85
C ILE A 200 -18.95 1.75 -8.67
N CYS A 201 -18.27 1.36 -7.60
CA CYS A 201 -16.88 1.75 -7.38
C CYS A 201 -15.95 0.77 -8.10
N GLY A 202 -15.76 1.00 -9.39
CA GLY A 202 -14.78 0.30 -10.24
C GLY A 202 -13.42 1.04 -10.31
N PRO A 203 -12.50 0.57 -11.18
CA PRO A 203 -11.16 1.17 -11.31
C PRO A 203 -11.15 2.68 -11.60
N ALA A 204 -12.11 3.20 -12.36
CA ALA A 204 -12.23 4.63 -12.64
C ALA A 204 -12.56 5.43 -11.36
N SER A 205 -13.58 4.98 -10.62
CA SER A 205 -13.97 5.55 -9.33
C SER A 205 -12.83 5.50 -8.32
N TRP A 206 -12.14 4.35 -8.19
CA TRP A 206 -10.98 4.22 -7.30
C TRP A 206 -9.87 5.21 -7.63
N LYS A 207 -9.50 5.36 -8.91
CA LYS A 207 -8.44 6.29 -9.33
C LYS A 207 -8.80 7.75 -9.06
N ALA A 208 -10.02 8.15 -9.41
CA ALA A 208 -10.47 9.52 -9.27
C ALA A 208 -10.70 9.91 -7.81
N ILE A 209 -11.50 9.14 -7.07
CA ILE A 209 -11.91 9.44 -5.69
C ILE A 209 -10.71 9.36 -4.73
N SER A 210 -9.78 8.43 -4.94
CA SER A 210 -8.54 8.42 -4.14
C SER A 210 -7.58 9.56 -4.48
N GLY A 211 -7.73 10.20 -5.65
CA GLY A 211 -6.80 11.20 -6.17
C GLY A 211 -5.57 10.61 -6.89
N ALA A 212 -5.51 9.29 -7.08
CA ALA A 212 -4.43 8.64 -7.82
C ALA A 212 -4.31 9.14 -9.26
N SER A 213 -5.42 9.52 -9.90
CA SER A 213 -5.44 10.03 -11.29
C SER A 213 -4.50 11.21 -11.53
N LYS A 214 -4.15 11.99 -10.49
CA LYS A 214 -3.19 13.10 -10.61
C LYS A 214 -1.76 12.64 -10.91
N TYR A 215 -1.47 11.35 -10.71
CA TYR A 215 -0.12 10.77 -10.78
C TYR A 215 -0.04 9.53 -11.68
N LEU A 216 -1.09 9.21 -12.45
CA LEU A 216 -1.05 8.17 -13.46
C LEU A 216 -0.82 8.86 -14.80
#